data_AF-A0A3M4VCM0-F1
#
_entry.id   AF-A0A3M4VCM0-F1
#
_cell.length_a   1.000
_cell.length_b   1.000
_cell.length_c   1.000
_cell.angle_alpha   90.00
_cell.angle_beta   90.00
_cell.angle_gamma   90.00
#
_symmetry.space_group_name_H-M   'P 1'
#
loop_
_entity.id
_entity.type
_entity.pdbx_description
1 polymer ?
#
loop_
_entity_poly.entity_id
_entity_poly.type
_entity_poly.pdbx_seq_one_letter_code
_entity_poly.pdbx_strand_id
1 'polypeptide(L)'
;MMRRLNLAPRSALCFGFFCLMLLIQGVLFMRQAEKLNEAEKHVETNVLPSVKLLGSLDREFVSLRGNNARLRNPLEPQERKTKAISDIQQSRQMIGEYSDSLAKLLVTAEGRQAFGELKQAITSYNAIQDRYLSETAAGNLEAAVKTSNTDMKAAADLTESSL
;
A
#
# COMPACT_ATOMS: atom_id res chain seq x y z
N MET A 1 54.21 -21.39 39.13
CA MET A 1 54.17 -20.07 39.81
C MET A 1 52.74 -19.53 39.81
N MET A 2 51.81 -20.26 40.46
CA MET A 2 50.39 -19.88 40.67
C MET A 2 49.94 -20.22 42.11
N ARG A 3 50.89 -20.40 43.02
CA ARG A 3 50.66 -20.85 44.41
C ARG A 3 50.91 -19.75 45.45
N ARG A 4 51.12 -18.50 45.03
CA ARG A 4 51.47 -17.35 45.89
C ARG A 4 50.56 -16.13 45.71
N LEU A 5 49.34 -16.31 45.20
CA LEU A 5 48.33 -15.26 45.21
C LEU A 5 47.30 -15.63 46.28
N ASN A 6 47.12 -14.74 47.28
CA ASN A 6 46.09 -14.86 48.30
C ASN A 6 44.69 -14.98 47.65
N LEU A 7 43.70 -15.53 48.36
CA LEU A 7 42.32 -15.68 47.84
C LEU A 7 41.74 -14.36 47.31
N ALA A 8 42.11 -13.22 47.91
CA ALA A 8 41.58 -11.90 47.57
C ALA A 8 41.90 -11.41 46.14
N PRO A 9 43.17 -11.38 45.66
CA PRO A 9 43.49 -10.91 44.31
C PRO A 9 42.93 -11.81 43.18
N ARG A 10 42.75 -13.12 43.42
CA ARG A 10 42.20 -14.03 42.40
C ARG A 10 40.71 -13.77 42.15
N SER A 11 39.94 -13.54 43.21
CA SER A 11 38.51 -13.21 43.12
C SER A 11 38.27 -11.84 42.48
N ALA A 12 39.14 -10.86 42.75
CA ALA A 12 39.06 -9.53 42.13
C ALA A 12 39.25 -9.57 40.60
N LEU A 13 40.14 -10.44 40.10
CA LEU A 13 40.38 -10.58 38.66
C LEU A 13 39.19 -11.22 37.94
N CYS A 14 38.59 -12.25 38.53
CA CYS A 14 37.34 -12.85 38.02
C CYS A 14 36.20 -11.83 38.02
N PHE A 15 36.04 -11.06 39.10
CA PHE A 15 35.00 -10.03 39.20
C PHE A 15 35.20 -8.92 38.16
N GLY A 16 36.42 -8.41 37.99
CA GLY A 16 36.73 -7.41 36.97
C GLY A 16 36.43 -7.89 35.54
N PHE A 17 36.71 -9.17 35.25
CA PHE A 17 36.35 -9.78 33.98
C PHE A 17 34.82 -9.82 33.77
N PHE A 18 34.04 -10.22 34.78
CA PHE A 18 32.58 -10.17 34.70
C PHE A 18 32.05 -8.74 34.48
N CYS A 19 32.58 -7.75 35.21
CA CYS A 19 32.22 -6.35 34.99
C CYS A 19 32.52 -5.90 33.55
N LEU A 20 33.67 -6.29 33.00
CA LEU A 20 34.03 -5.98 31.62
C LEU A 20 33.07 -6.65 30.61
N MET A 21 32.68 -7.91 30.83
CA MET A 21 31.66 -8.56 29.99
C MET A 21 30.30 -7.83 30.06
N LEU A 22 29.87 -7.41 31.25
CA LEU A 22 28.62 -6.65 31.42
C LEU A 22 28.67 -5.30 30.68
N LEU A 23 29.82 -4.60 30.72
CA LEU A 23 30.00 -3.35 29.99
C LEU A 23 29.93 -3.57 28.47
N ILE A 24 30.62 -4.59 27.96
CA ILE A 24 30.56 -4.95 26.52
C ILE A 24 29.12 -5.26 26.12
N GLN A 25 28.41 -6.06 26.91
CA GLN A 25 27.02 -6.41 26.64
C GLN A 25 26.09 -5.19 26.68
N GLY A 26 26.30 -4.27 27.63
CA GLY A 26 25.56 -3.02 27.70
C GLY A 26 25.70 -2.18 26.42
N VAL A 27 26.92 -2.05 25.90
CA VAL A 27 27.17 -1.34 24.62
C VAL A 27 26.52 -2.07 23.44
N LEU A 28 26.59 -3.40 23.40
CA LEU A 28 25.95 -4.19 22.34
C LEU A 28 24.42 -4.05 22.38
N PHE A 29 23.82 -4.00 23.56
CA PHE A 29 22.38 -3.77 23.73
C PHE A 29 21.96 -2.38 23.30
N MET A 30 22.73 -1.34 23.62
CA MET A 30 22.45 0.02 23.13
C MET A 30 22.42 0.07 21.59
N ARG A 31 23.43 -0.53 20.93
CA ARG A 31 23.46 -0.61 19.46
C ARG A 31 22.29 -1.40 18.86
N GLN A 32 21.84 -2.46 19.53
CA GLN A 32 20.69 -3.23 19.09
C GLN A 32 19.39 -2.45 19.28
N ALA A 33 19.24 -1.73 20.38
CA ALA A 33 18.09 -0.86 20.63
C ALA A 33 17.99 0.27 19.58
N GLU A 34 19.12 0.87 19.18
CA GLU A 34 19.16 1.87 18.11
C GLU A 34 18.67 1.30 16.77
N LYS A 35 19.17 0.13 16.37
CA LYS A 35 18.72 -0.53 15.13
C LYS A 35 17.23 -0.90 15.17
N LEU A 36 16.75 -1.37 16.31
CA LEU A 36 15.33 -1.69 16.50
C LEU A 36 14.46 -0.44 16.35
N ASN A 37 14.87 0.68 16.96
CA ASN A 37 14.18 1.96 16.84
C ASN A 37 14.16 2.47 15.39
N GLU A 38 15.29 2.36 14.67
CA GLU A 38 15.35 2.73 13.25
C GLU A 38 14.39 1.88 12.39
N ALA A 39 14.35 0.57 12.62
CA ALA A 39 13.44 -0.33 11.94
C ALA A 39 11.96 -0.02 12.26
N GLU A 40 11.64 0.21 13.54
CA GLU A 40 10.30 0.60 13.99
C GLU A 40 9.85 1.90 13.31
N LYS A 41 10.73 2.92 13.29
CA LYS A 41 10.46 4.18 12.63
C LYS A 41 10.24 4.01 11.12
N HIS A 42 11.01 3.15 10.46
CA HIS A 42 10.80 2.85 9.04
C HIS A 42 9.43 2.21 8.80
N VAL A 43 9.00 1.28 9.66
CA VAL A 43 7.68 0.68 9.58
C VAL A 43 6.59 1.73 9.77
N GLU A 44 6.71 2.58 10.79
CA GLU A 44 5.73 3.62 11.11
C GLU A 44 5.61 4.68 10.01
N THR A 45 6.73 5.13 9.46
CA THR A 45 6.77 6.28 8.55
C THR A 45 6.68 5.91 7.08
N ASN A 46 6.96 4.66 6.71
CA ASN A 46 7.00 4.24 5.32
C ASN A 46 6.05 3.06 5.03
N VAL A 47 6.17 1.97 5.78
CA VAL A 47 5.43 0.72 5.49
C VAL A 47 3.96 0.86 5.81
N LEU A 48 3.62 1.26 7.04
CA LEU A 48 2.23 1.36 7.50
C LEU A 48 1.41 2.39 6.68
N PRO A 49 1.94 3.58 6.36
CA PRO A 49 1.25 4.52 5.47
C PRO A 49 1.08 3.98 4.05
N SER A 50 2.05 3.24 3.52
CA SER A 50 1.95 2.61 2.19
C SER A 50 0.81 1.58 2.14
N VAL A 51 0.74 0.68 3.13
CA VAL A 51 -0.34 -0.32 3.23
C VAL A 51 -1.71 0.36 3.38
N LYS A 52 -1.79 1.44 4.16
CA LYS A 52 -3.02 2.22 4.30
C LYS A 52 -3.46 2.84 2.97
N LEU A 53 -2.53 3.38 2.19
CA LEU A 53 -2.81 3.96 0.87
C LEU A 53 -3.25 2.90 -0.14
N LEU A 54 -2.62 1.72 -0.14
CA LEU A 54 -3.05 0.58 -0.97
C LEU A 54 -4.47 0.14 -0.62
N GLY A 55 -4.80 0.01 0.67
CA GLY A 55 -6.17 -0.31 1.11
C GLY A 55 -7.19 0.79 0.78
N SER A 56 -6.76 2.05 0.73
CA SER A 56 -7.60 3.15 0.23
C SER A 56 -7.82 3.07 -1.27
N LEU A 57 -6.78 2.75 -2.06
CA LEU A 57 -6.91 2.52 -3.51
C LEU A 57 -7.90 1.40 -3.82
N ASP A 58 -7.76 0.26 -3.15
CA ASP A 58 -8.67 -0.88 -3.31
C ASP A 58 -10.14 -0.48 -3.04
N ARG A 59 -10.38 0.25 -1.95
CA ARG A 59 -11.72 0.74 -1.62
C ARG A 59 -12.31 1.64 -2.71
N GLU A 60 -11.51 2.53 -3.30
CA GLU A 60 -11.98 3.37 -4.41
C GLU A 60 -12.28 2.54 -5.66
N PHE A 61 -11.51 1.49 -5.96
CA PHE A 61 -11.82 0.57 -7.07
C PHE A 61 -13.13 -0.21 -6.83
N VAL A 62 -13.38 -0.64 -5.60
CA VAL A 62 -14.67 -1.25 -5.21
C VAL A 62 -15.82 -0.25 -5.39
N SER A 63 -15.63 1.02 -5.01
CA SER A 63 -16.59 2.10 -5.24
C SER A 63 -16.87 2.30 -6.73
N LEU A 64 -15.82 2.35 -7.58
CA LEU A 64 -15.96 2.47 -9.03
C LEU A 64 -16.79 1.31 -9.61
N ARG A 65 -16.48 0.06 -9.24
CA ARG A 65 -17.24 -1.12 -9.68
C ARG A 65 -18.72 -1.03 -9.29
N GLY A 66 -19.01 -0.63 -8.05
CA GLY A 66 -20.38 -0.48 -7.56
C GLY A 66 -21.16 0.60 -8.32
N ASN A 67 -20.54 1.76 -8.56
CA ASN A 67 -21.19 2.85 -9.29
C ASN A 67 -21.35 2.54 -10.78
N ASN A 68 -20.38 1.89 -11.42
CA ASN A 68 -20.55 1.39 -12.79
C ASN A 68 -21.71 0.38 -12.88
N ALA A 69 -21.88 -0.50 -11.89
CA ALA A 69 -23.02 -1.42 -11.86
C ALA A 69 -24.38 -0.70 -11.78
N ARG A 70 -24.46 0.45 -11.08
CA ARG A 70 -25.66 1.30 -11.06
C ARG A 70 -25.96 1.91 -12.43
N LEU A 71 -24.94 2.35 -13.17
CA LEU A 71 -25.13 2.99 -14.48
C LEU A 71 -25.69 2.03 -15.54
N ARG A 72 -25.29 0.76 -15.54
CA ARG A 72 -25.86 -0.25 -16.46
C ARG A 72 -27.22 -0.80 -16.03
N ASN A 73 -27.66 -0.53 -14.80
CA ASN A 73 -28.94 -1.04 -14.31
C ASN A 73 -30.11 -0.23 -14.92
N PRO A 74 -30.99 -0.85 -15.75
CA PRO A 74 -32.11 -0.14 -16.36
C PRO A 74 -33.15 0.32 -15.35
N LEU A 75 -33.25 -0.36 -14.19
CA LEU A 75 -34.19 -0.04 -13.11
C LEU A 75 -33.68 1.04 -12.15
N GLU A 76 -32.44 1.51 -12.33
CA GLU A 76 -31.85 2.52 -11.46
C GLU A 76 -32.48 3.89 -11.76
N PRO A 77 -33.05 4.60 -10.75
CA PRO A 77 -33.58 5.95 -10.89
C PRO A 77 -32.54 6.93 -11.42
N GLN A 78 -32.98 7.89 -12.23
CA GLN A 78 -32.07 8.84 -12.88
C GLN A 78 -31.22 9.64 -11.88
N GLU A 79 -31.79 10.05 -10.74
CA GLU A 79 -31.05 10.74 -9.68
C GLU A 79 -29.89 9.90 -9.13
N ARG A 80 -30.12 8.59 -8.94
CA ARG A 80 -29.07 7.66 -8.48
C ARG A 80 -28.00 7.45 -9.54
N LYS A 81 -28.36 7.44 -10.83
CA LYS A 81 -27.39 7.41 -11.94
C LYS A 81 -26.54 8.68 -11.98
N THR A 82 -27.15 9.86 -11.87
CA THR A 82 -26.42 11.13 -11.81
C THR A 82 -25.45 11.16 -10.64
N LYS A 83 -25.88 10.72 -9.45
CA LYS A 83 -24.99 10.59 -8.30
C LYS A 83 -23.84 9.61 -8.57
N ALA A 84 -24.13 8.45 -9.16
CA ALA A 84 -23.09 7.46 -9.48
C ALA A 84 -22.01 8.02 -10.44
N ILE A 85 -22.37 8.86 -11.41
CA ILE A 85 -21.40 9.55 -12.28
C ILE A 85 -20.50 10.47 -11.45
N SER A 86 -21.08 11.27 -10.56
CA SER A 86 -20.32 12.15 -9.66
C SER A 86 -19.39 11.35 -8.73
N ASP A 87 -19.89 10.28 -8.14
CA ASP A 87 -19.11 9.41 -7.24
C ASP A 87 -17.95 8.73 -8.00
N ILE A 88 -18.14 8.38 -9.28
CA ILE A 88 -17.07 7.84 -10.15
C ILE A 88 -15.97 8.88 -10.36
N GLN A 89 -16.33 10.12 -10.70
CA GLN A 89 -15.36 11.19 -10.89
C GLN A 89 -14.56 11.46 -9.62
N GLN A 90 -15.24 11.50 -8.47
CA GLN A 90 -14.60 11.64 -7.18
C GLN A 90 -13.64 10.48 -6.89
N SER A 91 -14.07 9.23 -7.09
CA SER A 91 -13.22 8.06 -6.84
C SER A 91 -11.96 8.08 -7.73
N ARG A 92 -12.06 8.50 -9.00
CA ARG A 92 -10.91 8.68 -9.90
C ARG A 92 -9.93 9.73 -9.40
N GLN A 93 -10.43 10.86 -8.89
CA GLN A 93 -9.60 11.88 -8.29
C GLN A 93 -8.86 11.34 -7.06
N MET A 94 -9.57 10.66 -6.15
CA MET A 94 -8.98 10.06 -4.95
C MET A 94 -7.93 9.01 -5.29
N ILE A 95 -8.17 8.16 -6.31
CA ILE A 95 -7.17 7.20 -6.81
C ILE A 95 -5.91 7.92 -7.27
N GLY A 96 -6.03 9.05 -7.98
CA GLY A 96 -4.88 9.87 -8.37
C GLY A 96 -4.10 10.38 -7.16
N GLU A 97 -4.79 10.98 -6.19
CA GLU A 97 -4.19 11.53 -4.97
C GLU A 97 -3.49 10.47 -4.11
N TYR A 98 -4.11 9.30 -3.96
CA TYR A 98 -3.53 8.17 -3.24
C TYR A 98 -2.34 7.56 -3.98
N SER A 99 -2.41 7.46 -5.31
CA SER A 99 -1.29 6.99 -6.13
C SER A 99 -0.09 7.94 -6.01
N ASP A 100 -0.30 9.25 -6.09
CA ASP A 100 0.76 10.26 -5.95
C ASP A 100 1.37 10.27 -4.54
N SER A 101 0.55 9.99 -3.53
CA SER A 101 1.02 9.86 -2.15
C SER A 101 1.83 8.59 -1.96
N LEU A 102 1.38 7.47 -2.52
CA LEU A 102 2.06 6.17 -2.45
C LEU A 102 3.43 6.23 -3.15
N ALA A 103 3.52 6.89 -4.30
CA ALA A 103 4.76 7.03 -5.06
C ALA A 103 5.90 7.65 -4.23
N LYS A 104 5.58 8.52 -3.26
CA LYS A 104 6.56 9.20 -2.39
C LYS A 104 7.14 8.28 -1.30
N LEU A 105 6.44 7.18 -0.98
CA LEU A 105 6.84 6.20 0.05
C LEU A 105 7.63 5.01 -0.54
N LEU A 106 7.64 4.87 -1.87
CA LEU A 106 8.30 3.76 -2.54
C LEU A 106 9.79 4.04 -2.77
N VAL A 107 10.61 3.52 -1.86
CA VAL A 107 12.06 3.72 -1.84
C VAL A 107 12.86 2.58 -2.50
N THR A 108 12.27 1.39 -2.66
CA THR A 108 12.93 0.23 -3.28
C THR A 108 12.72 0.19 -4.79
N ALA A 109 13.63 -0.46 -5.52
CA ALA A 109 13.52 -0.60 -6.97
C ALA A 109 12.30 -1.46 -7.35
N GLU A 110 12.10 -2.55 -6.62
CA GLU A 110 11.00 -3.49 -6.78
C GLU A 110 9.65 -2.80 -6.52
N GLY A 111 9.56 -2.00 -5.45
CA GLY A 111 8.34 -1.25 -5.14
C GLY A 111 7.99 -0.22 -6.21
N ARG A 112 9.00 0.48 -6.76
CA ARG A 112 8.80 1.41 -7.88
C ARG A 112 8.38 0.71 -9.16
N GLN A 113 8.93 -0.48 -9.44
CA GLN A 113 8.53 -1.28 -10.58
C GLN A 113 7.07 -1.73 -10.47
N ALA A 114 6.70 -2.36 -9.35
CA ALA A 114 5.32 -2.80 -9.10
C ALA A 114 4.32 -1.65 -9.18
N PHE A 115 4.68 -0.48 -8.63
CA PHE A 115 3.84 0.72 -8.77
C PHE A 115 3.74 1.24 -10.21
N GLY A 116 4.78 1.06 -11.01
CA GLY A 116 4.74 1.34 -12.45
C GLY A 116 3.71 0.47 -13.17
N GLU A 117 3.67 -0.83 -12.84
CA GLU A 117 2.69 -1.78 -13.37
C GLU A 117 1.26 -1.40 -12.94
N LEU A 118 1.06 -1.10 -11.65
CA LEU A 118 -0.21 -0.59 -11.13
C LEU A 118 -0.65 0.67 -11.87
N LYS A 119 0.23 1.66 -12.06
CA LYS A 119 -0.11 2.91 -12.77
C LYS A 119 -0.55 2.67 -14.22
N GLN A 120 0.07 1.71 -14.90
CA GLN A 120 -0.34 1.31 -16.25
C GLN A 120 -1.73 0.66 -16.23
N ALA A 121 -1.99 -0.25 -15.27
CA ALA A 121 -3.29 -0.88 -15.10
C ALA A 121 -4.40 0.15 -14.84
N ILE A 122 -4.16 1.12 -13.94
CA ILE A 122 -5.08 2.23 -13.65
C ILE A 122 -5.36 3.07 -14.90
N THR A 123 -4.32 3.37 -15.69
CA THR A 123 -4.46 4.15 -16.92
C THR A 123 -5.32 3.42 -17.95
N SER A 124 -5.08 2.11 -18.12
CA SER A 124 -5.87 1.26 -19.00
C SER A 124 -7.34 1.17 -18.55
N TYR A 125 -7.57 0.94 -17.24
CA TYR A 125 -8.90 0.91 -16.65
C TYR A 125 -9.66 2.22 -16.91
N ASN A 126 -9.02 3.36 -16.67
CA ASN A 126 -9.60 4.68 -16.89
C ASN A 126 -10.04 4.88 -18.35
N ALA A 127 -9.22 4.50 -19.33
CA ALA A 127 -9.57 4.62 -20.74
C ALA A 127 -10.80 3.77 -21.12
N ILE A 128 -10.89 2.55 -20.59
CA ILE A 128 -12.06 1.68 -20.79
C ILE A 128 -13.30 2.25 -20.09
N GLN A 129 -13.14 2.80 -18.88
CA GLN A 129 -14.23 3.44 -18.16
C GLN A 129 -14.73 4.69 -18.90
N ASP A 130 -13.85 5.49 -19.50
CA ASP A 130 -14.24 6.65 -20.31
C ASP A 130 -15.13 6.25 -21.49
N ARG A 131 -14.76 5.16 -22.18
CA ARG A 131 -15.60 4.56 -23.23
C ARG A 131 -16.95 4.09 -22.68
N TYR A 132 -16.94 3.35 -21.58
CA TYR A 132 -18.17 2.87 -20.92
C TYR A 132 -19.10 4.03 -20.56
N LEU A 133 -18.58 5.10 -19.95
CA LEU A 133 -19.34 6.28 -19.58
C LEU A 133 -19.93 6.97 -20.82
N SER A 134 -19.16 7.08 -21.91
CA SER A 134 -19.67 7.61 -23.18
C SER A 134 -20.80 6.75 -23.77
N GLU A 135 -20.68 5.42 -23.74
CA GLU A 135 -21.73 4.50 -24.20
C GLU A 135 -23.01 4.63 -23.36
N THR A 136 -22.87 4.76 -22.03
CA THR A 136 -24.02 4.99 -21.13
C THR A 136 -24.69 6.35 -21.36
N ALA A 137 -23.92 7.41 -21.59
CA ALA A 137 -24.43 8.75 -21.86
C ALA A 137 -25.17 8.82 -23.20
N ALA A 138 -24.72 8.06 -24.20
CA ALA A 138 -25.37 7.94 -25.50
C ALA A 138 -26.64 7.04 -25.46
N GLY A 139 -26.98 6.46 -24.31
CA GLY A 139 -28.10 5.52 -24.18
C GLY A 139 -27.85 4.16 -24.84
N ASN A 140 -26.62 3.86 -25.26
CA ASN A 140 -26.26 2.59 -25.91
C ASN A 140 -26.00 1.51 -24.84
N LEU A 141 -27.10 1.03 -24.23
CA LEU A 141 -27.04 0.06 -23.13
C LEU A 141 -26.40 -1.27 -23.55
N GLU A 142 -26.60 -1.73 -24.78
CA GLU A 142 -25.99 -2.97 -25.27
C GLU A 142 -24.46 -2.87 -25.31
N ALA A 143 -23.93 -1.78 -25.90
CA ALA A 143 -22.49 -1.53 -25.92
C ALA A 143 -21.93 -1.37 -24.51
N ALA A 144 -22.60 -0.57 -23.66
CA ALA A 144 -22.18 -0.35 -22.28
C ALA A 144 -22.13 -1.66 -21.47
N VAL A 145 -23.12 -2.54 -21.62
CA VAL A 145 -23.14 -3.86 -20.96
C VAL A 145 -22.00 -4.75 -21.48
N LYS A 146 -21.76 -4.76 -22.79
CA LYS A 146 -20.64 -5.52 -23.38
C LYS A 146 -19.30 -5.04 -22.82
N THR A 147 -19.00 -3.75 -22.95
CA THR A 147 -17.76 -3.12 -22.44
C THR A 147 -17.57 -3.39 -20.94
N SER A 148 -18.65 -3.30 -20.16
CA SER A 148 -18.62 -3.56 -18.71
C SER A 148 -18.29 -5.02 -18.37
N ASN A 149 -18.87 -5.97 -19.09
CA ASN A 149 -18.72 -7.40 -18.79
C ASN A 149 -17.42 -8.01 -19.35
N THR A 150 -16.81 -7.41 -20.37
CA THR A 150 -15.56 -7.88 -20.96
C THR A 150 -14.39 -7.01 -20.50
N ASP A 151 -14.27 -5.84 -21.09
CA ASP A 151 -13.05 -5.04 -21.09
C ASP A 151 -12.82 -4.44 -19.70
N MET A 152 -13.88 -3.90 -19.11
CA MET A 152 -13.81 -3.25 -17.80
C MET A 152 -13.60 -4.27 -16.68
N LYS A 153 -14.17 -5.49 -16.80
CA LYS A 153 -13.92 -6.58 -15.87
C LYS A 153 -12.45 -7.01 -15.92
N ALA A 154 -11.93 -7.30 -17.11
CA ALA A 154 -10.54 -7.71 -17.28
C ALA A 154 -9.56 -6.64 -16.78
N ALA A 155 -9.81 -5.37 -17.08
CA ALA A 155 -8.99 -4.26 -16.59
C ALA A 155 -9.06 -4.09 -15.07
N ALA A 156 -10.22 -4.35 -14.47
CA ALA A 156 -10.36 -4.31 -13.01
C ALA A 156 -9.59 -5.45 -12.35
N ASP A 157 -9.69 -6.67 -12.88
CA ASP A 157 -8.96 -7.83 -12.38
C ASP A 157 -7.44 -7.63 -12.49
N LEU A 158 -6.97 -7.01 -13.58
CA LEU A 158 -5.57 -6.63 -13.74
C LEU A 158 -5.13 -5.60 -12.69
N THR A 159 -5.94 -4.57 -12.46
CA THR A 159 -5.63 -3.53 -11.47
C THR A 159 -5.58 -4.10 -10.06
N GLU A 160 -6.52 -4.98 -9.71
CA GLU A 160 -6.55 -5.68 -8.42
C GLU A 160 -5.36 -6.62 -8.23
N SER A 161 -4.93 -7.32 -9.29
CA SER A 161 -3.72 -8.15 -9.23
C SER A 161 -2.42 -7.36 -9.06
N SER A 162 -2.46 -6.05 -9.32
CA SER A 162 -1.32 -5.14 -9.20
C SER A 162 -1.30 -4.37 -7.87
N LEU A 163 -2.30 -4.58 -6.99
CA LEU A 163 -2.39 -4.01 -5.64
C LEU A 163 -1.81 -4.98 -4.60
#